data_AF-A0A537KY99-F1
#
_entry.id   AF-A0A537KY99-F1
#
_cell.length_a   1.000
_cell.length_b   1.000
_cell.length_c   1.000
_cell.angle_alpha   90.00
_cell.angle_beta   90.00
_cell.angle_gamma   90.00
#
_symmetry.space_group_name_H-M   'P 1'
#
loop_
_entity.id
_entity.type
_entity.pdbx_description
1 polymer ?
#
loop_
_entity_poly.entity_id
_entity_poly.type
_entity_poly.pdbx_seq_one_letter_code
_entity_poly.pdbx_strand_id
1 'polypeptide(L)'
;MIDRYTNPEMAKLWSPETRFATWLEIELLACEAQAQLGIVPVEVARRLRADARVGTPERIDEIERTETQHDVVAFLRSITELSGPDARYLHLGLGSSDVVDTALSVLMVRAADLLLAEAQTVVDALAGLADAHRATLMAGRTHGMHAEPIAFGLKAALWREEVRRGADRLRRARREVAVGKVSGEVGTYAHVDPAVEEYVCRALGLVPAAVSSQIIQRDRHAEYLAAIAVAGGTLEKIATEIRALARTEIGEVEEPFAEGQTGSSAMPHKRNPILCERISGLARLLRGYALAAMEDQALWGERDISHSSVERIAIPGATALLHYMLRKMAVVLRGLRVYPDAMRANLDRTGGLVFSHRVLLALLERGLPRDEAYRIVQAAAAAVHRGGESFREGLLNSGRFTAGDLDRLFEYGYYLRHVDAILERVGISGRSVIARPEGPKQSPATPESACHPANLDSEFAGTPTTRRSSQ
;
A
#
# COMPACT_ATOMS: atom_id res chain seq x y z
N MET A 1 13.18 8.75 15.07
CA MET A 1 13.17 7.73 14.00
C MET A 1 14.43 6.88 14.11
N ILE A 2 14.47 5.67 13.56
CA ILE A 2 15.68 4.82 13.60
C ILE A 2 16.45 4.99 12.29
N ASP A 3 17.67 5.51 12.35
CA ASP A 3 18.51 5.81 11.17
C ASP A 3 18.66 4.63 10.22
N ARG A 4 18.81 3.42 10.77
CA ARG A 4 18.95 2.17 10.00
C ARG A 4 17.78 1.90 9.04
N TYR A 5 16.58 2.38 9.37
CA TYR A 5 15.34 2.11 8.63
C TYR A 5 14.67 3.39 8.12
N THR A 6 15.44 4.48 8.01
CA THR A 6 14.94 5.77 7.53
C THR A 6 15.78 6.20 6.33
N ASN A 7 15.14 6.46 5.19
CA ASN A 7 15.85 6.97 4.02
C ASN A 7 16.11 8.50 4.15
N PRO A 8 17.19 9.05 3.57
CA PRO A 8 17.62 10.43 3.81
C PRO A 8 16.57 11.51 3.54
N GLU A 9 15.76 11.37 2.49
CA GLU A 9 14.71 12.33 2.17
C GLU A 9 13.55 12.32 3.17
N MET A 10 13.23 11.14 3.72
CA MET A 10 12.20 11.02 4.75
C MET A 10 12.73 11.48 6.11
N ALA A 11 14.01 11.22 6.39
CA ALA A 11 14.69 11.77 7.57
C ALA A 11 14.71 13.30 7.54
N LYS A 12 15.07 13.88 6.39
CA LYS A 12 15.04 15.34 6.17
C LYS A 12 13.64 15.90 6.33
N LEU A 13 12.62 15.24 5.77
CA LEU A 13 11.23 15.71 5.84
C LEU A 13 10.74 15.83 7.29
N TRP A 14 11.05 14.84 8.14
CA TRP A 14 10.67 14.81 9.54
C TRP A 14 11.71 15.42 10.48
N SER A 15 12.67 16.17 9.96
CA SER A 15 13.69 16.82 10.77
C SER A 15 13.10 18.04 11.50
N PRO A 16 13.64 18.41 12.69
CA PRO A 16 13.23 19.62 13.38
C PRO A 16 13.34 20.87 12.51
N GLU A 17 14.36 20.98 11.67
CA GLU A 17 14.57 22.11 10.76
C GLU A 17 13.42 22.21 9.74
N THR A 18 13.02 21.10 9.12
CA THR A 18 11.90 21.10 8.17
C THR A 18 10.58 21.44 8.88
N ARG A 19 10.38 20.94 10.10
CA ARG A 19 9.22 21.27 10.94
C ARG A 19 9.16 22.78 11.19
N PHE A 20 10.21 23.36 11.75
CA PHE A 20 10.25 24.77 12.11
C PHE A 20 10.24 25.71 10.89
N ALA A 21 10.85 25.31 9.78
CA ALA A 21 10.72 26.04 8.52
C ALA A 21 9.27 26.05 8.00
N THR A 22 8.56 24.93 8.16
CA THR A 22 7.14 24.84 7.78
C THR A 22 6.26 25.70 8.69
N TRP A 23 6.57 25.75 9.99
CA TRP A 23 5.89 26.64 10.94
C TRP A 23 6.09 28.11 10.57
N LEU A 24 7.34 28.51 10.28
CA LEU A 24 7.64 29.88 9.87
C LEU A 24 6.91 30.25 8.57
N GLU A 25 6.82 29.33 7.60
CA GLU A 25 6.08 29.58 6.37
C GLU A 25 4.59 29.85 6.62
N ILE A 26 3.95 29.08 7.51
CA ILE A 26 2.55 29.29 7.89
C ILE A 26 2.37 30.66 8.56
N GLU A 27 3.25 31.02 9.50
CA GLU A 27 3.22 32.32 10.19
C GLU A 27 3.36 33.49 9.22
N LEU A 28 4.29 33.38 8.27
CA LEU A 28 4.50 34.41 7.24
C LEU A 28 3.29 34.53 6.31
N LEU A 29 2.71 33.42 5.88
CA LEU A 29 1.49 33.42 5.06
C LEU A 29 0.29 34.02 5.81
N ALA A 30 0.13 33.71 7.10
CA ALA A 30 -0.93 34.27 7.92
C ALA A 30 -0.74 35.78 8.11
N CYS A 31 0.48 36.23 8.35
CA CYS A 31 0.83 37.65 8.47
C CYS A 31 0.57 38.41 7.15
N GLU A 32 0.90 37.82 6.00
CA GLU A 32 0.59 38.37 4.68
C GLU A 32 -0.91 38.50 4.41
N ALA A 33 -1.69 37.47 4.74
CA ALA A 33 -3.13 37.52 4.60
C ALA A 33 -3.73 38.63 5.49
N GLN A 34 -3.29 38.72 6.74
CA GLN A 34 -3.70 39.79 7.64
C GLN A 34 -3.27 41.18 7.15
N ALA A 35 -2.16 41.30 6.43
CA ALA A 35 -1.79 42.55 5.77
C ALA A 35 -2.71 42.92 4.60
N GLN A 36 -3.19 41.93 3.84
CA GLN A 36 -4.21 42.16 2.78
C GLN A 36 -5.54 42.63 3.37
N LEU A 37 -5.85 42.23 4.60
CA LEU A 37 -7.03 42.67 5.35
C LEU A 37 -6.82 44.01 6.09
N GLY A 38 -5.62 44.59 6.03
CA GLY A 38 -5.29 45.85 6.71
C GLY A 38 -5.07 45.73 8.23
N ILE A 39 -4.98 44.51 8.77
CA ILE A 39 -4.73 44.23 10.20
C ILE A 39 -3.24 44.44 10.51
N VAL A 40 -2.36 43.98 9.62
CA VAL A 40 -0.90 44.17 9.71
C VAL A 40 -0.45 45.22 8.69
N PRO A 41 0.46 46.15 9.04
CA PRO A 41 1.01 47.07 8.06
C PRO A 41 1.74 46.31 6.93
N VAL A 42 1.41 46.59 5.67
CA VAL A 42 1.95 45.88 4.49
C VAL A 42 3.48 45.85 4.46
N GLU A 43 4.13 46.97 4.82
CA GLU A 43 5.59 47.03 4.84
C GLU A 43 6.21 46.17 5.95
N VAL A 44 5.50 45.94 7.05
CA VAL A 44 5.95 45.02 8.11
C VAL A 44 5.89 43.59 7.62
N ALA A 45 4.77 43.18 7.01
CA ALA A 45 4.63 41.83 6.45
C ALA A 45 5.68 41.54 5.37
N ARG A 46 5.97 42.53 4.50
CA ARG A 46 7.04 42.42 3.50
C ARG A 46 8.43 42.24 4.12
N ARG A 47 8.76 43.03 5.16
CA ARG A 47 10.04 42.86 5.89
C ARG A 47 10.13 41.49 6.54
N LEU A 48 9.09 41.04 7.22
CA LEU A 48 9.06 39.70 7.84
C LEU A 48 9.26 38.60 6.80
N ARG A 49 8.59 38.67 5.64
CA ARG A 49 8.80 37.68 4.56
C ARG A 49 10.26 37.64 4.06
N ALA A 50 10.91 38.79 3.94
CA ALA A 50 12.29 38.87 3.47
C ALA A 50 13.31 38.42 4.54
N ASP A 51 13.10 38.84 5.78
CA ASP A 51 14.15 38.87 6.80
C ASP A 51 13.91 37.94 7.98
N ALA A 52 12.67 37.49 8.23
CA ALA A 52 12.38 36.63 9.37
C ALA A 52 13.13 35.30 9.26
N ARG A 53 13.80 34.91 10.34
CA ARG A 53 14.52 33.64 10.45
C ARG A 53 14.12 32.98 11.75
N VAL A 54 14.08 31.65 11.73
CA VAL A 54 13.89 30.83 12.90
C VAL A 54 15.24 30.44 13.50
N GLY A 55 15.32 30.33 14.84
CA GLY A 55 16.51 29.83 15.52
C GLY A 55 16.84 28.37 15.15
N THR A 56 18.05 27.92 15.51
CA THR A 56 18.39 26.50 15.33
C THR A 56 17.51 25.62 16.23
N PRO A 57 17.29 24.34 15.87
CA PRO A 57 16.52 23.43 16.72
C PRO A 57 17.04 23.37 18.15
N GLU A 58 18.36 23.38 18.35
CA GLU A 58 18.99 23.35 19.67
C GLU A 58 18.65 24.60 20.49
N ARG A 59 18.60 25.78 19.84
CA ARG A 59 18.22 27.02 20.51
C ARG A 59 16.74 27.01 20.91
N ILE A 60 15.87 26.47 20.06
CA ILE A 60 14.44 26.35 20.37
C ILE A 60 14.24 25.37 21.54
N ASP A 61 14.87 24.20 21.49
CA ASP A 61 14.82 23.20 22.57
C ASP A 61 15.37 23.76 23.89
N GLU A 62 16.41 24.61 23.83
CA GLU A 62 16.91 25.34 24.99
C GLU A 62 15.83 26.24 25.60
N ILE A 63 15.24 27.14 24.81
CA ILE A 63 14.18 28.07 25.26
C ILE A 63 12.95 27.29 25.79
N GLU A 64 12.59 26.18 25.14
CA GLU A 64 11.51 25.31 25.59
C GLU A 64 11.78 24.78 26.99
N ARG A 65 12.97 24.20 27.20
CA ARG A 65 13.33 23.55 28.46
C ARG A 65 13.55 24.53 29.61
N THR A 66 14.18 25.68 29.36
CA THR A 66 14.62 26.59 30.42
C THR A 66 13.62 27.68 30.76
N GLU A 67 12.73 28.05 29.83
CA GLU A 67 11.89 29.24 29.99
C GLU A 67 10.40 29.00 29.82
N THR A 68 9.98 28.26 28.78
CA THR A 68 8.59 28.30 28.32
C THR A 68 7.79 27.05 28.63
N GLN A 69 8.43 25.87 28.63
CA GLN A 69 7.77 24.56 28.64
C GLN A 69 6.68 24.44 27.57
N HIS A 70 6.84 25.14 26.44
CA HIS A 70 5.87 25.22 25.36
C HIS A 70 6.57 25.44 24.00
N ASP A 71 6.48 24.46 23.11
CA ASP A 71 7.21 24.41 21.85
C ASP A 71 6.92 25.58 20.87
N VAL A 72 5.65 25.93 20.65
CA VAL A 72 5.28 27.08 19.79
C VAL A 72 5.80 28.40 20.35
N VAL A 73 5.71 28.61 21.67
CA VAL A 73 6.22 29.84 22.31
C VAL A 73 7.74 29.90 22.21
N ALA A 74 8.44 28.79 22.42
CA ALA A 74 9.89 28.71 22.24
C ALA A 74 10.30 29.04 20.80
N PHE A 75 9.57 28.50 19.81
CA PHE A 75 9.75 28.80 18.40
C PHE A 75 9.56 30.31 18.10
N LEU A 76 8.48 30.93 18.57
CA LEU A 76 8.21 32.37 18.36
C LEU A 76 9.25 33.27 19.04
N ARG A 77 9.72 32.90 20.23
CA ARG A 77 10.83 33.61 20.90
C ARG A 77 12.10 33.54 20.07
N SER A 78 12.44 32.37 19.52
CA SER A 78 13.63 32.22 18.67
C SER A 78 13.58 33.12 17.43
N ILE A 79 12.38 33.34 16.87
CA ILE A 79 12.20 34.26 15.73
C ILE A 79 12.35 35.71 16.19
N THR A 80 11.77 36.05 17.35
CA THR A 80 11.84 37.40 17.92
C THR A 80 13.28 37.81 18.23
N GLU A 81 14.11 36.89 18.74
CA GLU A 81 15.55 37.10 18.96
C GLU A 81 16.30 37.53 17.69
N LEU A 82 15.90 36.99 16.53
CA LEU A 82 16.58 37.20 15.25
C LEU A 82 15.95 38.34 14.41
N SER A 83 14.64 38.53 14.52
CA SER A 83 13.85 39.37 13.61
C SER A 83 13.36 40.68 14.26
N GLY A 84 13.61 40.86 15.56
CA GLY A 84 13.33 42.08 16.28
C GLY A 84 11.83 42.35 16.51
N PRO A 85 11.42 43.61 16.78
CA PRO A 85 10.10 43.94 17.30
C PRO A 85 8.96 43.71 16.31
N ASP A 86 9.24 43.65 15.01
CA ASP A 86 8.24 43.33 13.99
C ASP A 86 7.73 41.88 14.12
N ALA A 87 8.49 40.97 14.74
CA ALA A 87 8.08 39.58 14.99
C ALA A 87 6.80 39.47 15.81
N ARG A 88 6.40 40.52 16.55
CA ARG A 88 5.13 40.57 17.30
C ARG A 88 3.87 40.42 16.44
N TYR A 89 3.99 40.60 15.12
CA TYR A 89 2.88 40.42 14.18
C TYR A 89 2.76 38.97 13.68
N LEU A 90 3.76 38.13 13.94
CA LEU A 90 3.63 36.69 13.77
C LEU A 90 2.75 36.15 14.91
N HIS A 91 1.98 35.10 14.63
CA HIS A 91 1.00 34.49 15.53
C HIS A 91 -0.17 35.39 15.96
N LEU A 92 -0.37 36.55 15.31
CA LEU A 92 -1.43 37.48 15.69
C LEU A 92 -2.82 36.86 15.43
N GLY A 93 -3.58 36.61 16.50
CA GLY A 93 -4.94 36.03 16.41
C GLY A 93 -4.98 34.52 16.19
N LEU A 94 -3.82 33.87 16.08
CA LEU A 94 -3.69 32.42 15.90
C LEU A 94 -3.60 31.73 17.25
N GLY A 95 -4.07 30.48 17.30
CA GLY A 95 -3.76 29.52 18.35
C GLY A 95 -2.62 28.59 17.94
N SER A 96 -1.97 27.96 18.91
CA SER A 96 -0.80 27.09 18.66
C SER A 96 -1.08 25.99 17.64
N SER A 97 -2.27 25.39 17.69
CA SER A 97 -2.64 24.31 16.76
C SER A 97 -2.98 24.78 15.34
N ASP A 98 -3.20 26.08 15.12
CA ASP A 98 -3.32 26.61 13.74
C ASP A 98 -2.03 26.33 12.94
N VAL A 99 -0.88 26.51 13.61
CA VAL A 99 0.44 26.29 13.03
C VAL A 99 0.80 24.81 13.05
N VAL A 100 0.65 24.15 14.20
CA VAL A 100 1.11 22.76 14.39
C VAL A 100 0.36 21.79 13.48
N ASP A 101 -0.97 21.81 13.45
CA ASP A 101 -1.77 20.85 12.67
C ASP A 101 -1.69 21.13 11.17
N THR A 102 -1.68 22.40 10.76
CA THR A 102 -1.49 22.77 9.35
C THR A 102 -0.12 22.33 8.87
N ALA A 103 0.94 22.53 9.67
CA ALA A 103 2.27 22.04 9.35
C ALA A 103 2.33 20.51 9.27
N LEU A 104 1.73 19.81 10.23
CA LEU A 104 1.67 18.35 10.23
C LEU A 104 1.01 17.84 8.93
N SER A 105 -0.08 18.46 8.51
CA SER A 105 -0.79 18.14 7.26
C SER A 105 0.09 18.34 6.03
N VAL A 106 0.85 19.44 5.94
CA VAL A 106 1.85 19.66 4.88
C VAL A 106 2.89 18.54 4.86
N LEU A 107 3.43 18.16 6.02
CA LEU A 107 4.45 17.12 6.12
C LEU A 107 3.90 15.73 5.78
N MET A 108 2.69 15.39 6.23
CA MET A 108 2.01 14.14 5.89
C MET A 108 1.71 14.04 4.41
N VAL A 109 1.25 15.13 3.78
CA VAL A 109 1.05 15.20 2.33
C VAL A 109 2.34 14.92 1.57
N ARG A 110 3.44 15.60 1.94
CA ARG A 110 4.76 15.38 1.33
C ARG A 110 5.28 13.96 1.56
N ALA A 111 5.06 13.40 2.75
CA ALA A 111 5.45 12.03 3.08
C ALA A 111 4.66 11.03 2.22
N ALA A 112 3.35 11.23 2.06
CA ALA A 112 2.51 10.40 1.22
C ALA A 112 2.92 10.44 -0.26
N ASP A 113 3.33 11.61 -0.76
CA ASP A 113 3.83 11.75 -2.12
C ASP A 113 5.13 10.93 -2.33
N LEU A 114 6.04 10.90 -1.34
CA LEU A 114 7.21 10.00 -1.36
C LEU A 114 6.80 8.51 -1.32
N LEU A 115 5.82 8.14 -0.49
CA LEU A 115 5.30 6.77 -0.42
C LEU A 115 4.69 6.32 -1.75
N LEU A 116 3.92 7.19 -2.39
CA LEU A 116 3.28 6.92 -3.68
C LEU A 116 4.30 6.75 -4.80
N ALA A 117 5.35 7.56 -4.82
CA ALA A 117 6.45 7.42 -5.76
C ALA A 117 7.14 6.05 -5.61
N GLU A 118 7.46 5.65 -4.38
CA GLU A 118 8.09 4.35 -4.14
C GLU A 118 7.16 3.16 -4.41
N ALA A 119 5.87 3.29 -4.11
CA ALA A 119 4.86 2.29 -4.45
C ALA A 119 4.80 2.04 -5.96
N GLN A 120 4.94 3.09 -6.78
CA GLN A 120 5.01 2.94 -8.23
C GLN A 120 6.21 2.10 -8.66
N THR A 121 7.38 2.27 -8.03
CA THR A 121 8.56 1.45 -8.37
C THR A 121 8.36 -0.04 -8.08
N VAL A 122 7.57 -0.39 -7.06
CA VAL A 122 7.18 -1.77 -6.75
C VAL A 122 6.19 -2.30 -7.81
N VAL A 123 5.22 -1.48 -8.21
CA VAL A 123 4.26 -1.82 -9.28
C VAL A 123 5.00 -2.12 -10.59
N ASP A 124 5.98 -1.30 -10.95
CA ASP A 124 6.77 -1.47 -12.18
C ASP A 124 7.65 -2.72 -12.12
N ALA A 125 8.29 -2.99 -10.97
CA ALA A 125 9.07 -4.21 -10.76
C ALA A 125 8.22 -5.47 -10.90
N LEU A 126 6.99 -5.46 -10.34
CA LEU A 126 6.06 -6.59 -10.46
C LEU A 126 5.51 -6.76 -11.87
N ALA A 127 5.30 -5.66 -12.61
CA ALA A 127 4.92 -5.72 -14.02
C ALA A 127 6.02 -6.39 -14.84
N GLY A 128 7.27 -5.99 -14.65
CA GLY A 128 8.43 -6.59 -15.31
C GLY A 128 8.56 -8.08 -14.99
N LEU A 129 8.42 -8.46 -13.71
CA LEU A 129 8.49 -9.86 -13.29
C LEU A 129 7.35 -10.71 -13.87
N ALA A 130 6.13 -10.16 -13.91
CA ALA A 130 4.98 -10.82 -14.48
C ALA A 130 5.13 -11.07 -15.99
N ASP A 131 5.66 -10.08 -16.71
CA ASP A 131 5.92 -10.17 -18.14
C ASP A 131 7.07 -11.15 -18.47
N ALA A 132 8.17 -11.09 -17.72
CA ALA A 132 9.30 -11.98 -17.89
C ALA A 132 8.96 -13.47 -17.64
N HIS A 133 8.00 -13.74 -16.76
CA HIS A 133 7.62 -15.10 -16.34
C HIS A 133 6.20 -15.49 -16.74
N ARG A 134 5.69 -14.95 -17.86
CA ARG A 134 4.34 -15.24 -18.41
C ARG A 134 3.97 -16.72 -18.42
N ALA A 135 4.88 -17.58 -18.86
CA ALA A 135 4.62 -19.01 -19.03
C ALA A 135 5.49 -19.89 -18.11
N THR A 136 6.18 -19.32 -17.13
CA THR A 136 7.03 -20.08 -16.20
C THR A 136 6.15 -20.93 -15.28
N LEU A 137 6.00 -22.21 -15.61
CA LEU A 137 5.19 -23.17 -14.86
C LEU A 137 5.74 -23.42 -13.47
N MET A 138 4.85 -23.47 -12.49
CA MET A 138 5.12 -23.88 -11.12
C MET A 138 3.90 -24.57 -10.52
N ALA A 139 4.07 -25.25 -9.40
CA ALA A 139 2.94 -25.75 -8.61
C ALA A 139 2.17 -24.58 -7.97
N GLY A 140 0.88 -24.48 -8.26
CA GLY A 140 -0.05 -23.74 -7.42
C GLY A 140 -0.14 -24.42 -6.06
N ARG A 141 -0.23 -23.64 -4.98
CA ARG A 141 -0.24 -24.18 -3.61
C ARG A 141 -1.43 -23.65 -2.83
N THR A 142 -2.23 -24.58 -2.30
CA THR A 142 -3.34 -24.30 -1.38
C THR A 142 -3.08 -25.10 -0.11
N HIS A 143 -3.21 -24.47 1.07
CA HIS A 143 -2.83 -25.09 2.35
C HIS A 143 -1.37 -25.59 2.41
N GLY A 144 -0.49 -25.02 1.58
CA GLY A 144 0.90 -25.46 1.43
C GLY A 144 1.11 -26.71 0.58
N MET A 145 0.03 -27.31 0.05
CA MET A 145 0.06 -28.53 -0.76
C MET A 145 -0.07 -28.21 -2.26
N HIS A 146 0.46 -29.07 -3.13
CA HIS A 146 0.27 -28.93 -4.58
C HIS A 146 -1.22 -29.02 -4.94
N ALA A 147 -1.69 -28.02 -5.67
CA ALA A 147 -3.02 -27.95 -6.26
C ALA A 147 -2.88 -28.14 -7.78
N GLU A 148 -3.32 -27.17 -8.58
CA GLU A 148 -3.13 -27.15 -10.03
C GLU A 148 -1.87 -26.36 -10.44
N PRO A 149 -1.30 -26.59 -11.64
CA PRO A 149 -0.24 -25.77 -12.19
C PRO A 149 -0.66 -24.31 -12.35
N ILE A 150 0.25 -23.37 -12.08
CA ILE A 150 0.09 -21.96 -12.41
C ILE A 150 1.33 -21.44 -13.14
N ALA A 151 1.24 -20.27 -13.77
CA ALA A 151 2.42 -19.52 -14.19
C ALA A 151 2.89 -18.57 -13.07
N PHE A 152 4.20 -18.48 -12.84
CA PHE A 152 4.78 -17.54 -11.87
C PHE A 152 4.44 -16.09 -12.21
N GLY A 153 4.32 -15.75 -13.50
CA GLY A 153 3.88 -14.42 -13.93
C GLY A 153 2.50 -14.03 -13.42
N LEU A 154 1.56 -14.98 -13.26
CA LEU A 154 0.26 -14.72 -12.64
C LEU A 154 0.38 -14.39 -11.15
N LYS A 155 1.33 -15.00 -10.45
CA LYS A 155 1.61 -14.71 -9.03
C LYS A 155 2.13 -13.28 -8.88
N ALA A 156 3.06 -12.86 -9.73
CA ALA A 156 3.57 -11.50 -9.76
C ALA A 156 2.47 -10.48 -10.14
N ALA A 157 1.62 -10.80 -11.11
CA ALA A 157 0.49 -9.96 -11.50
C ALA A 157 -0.52 -9.77 -10.37
N LEU A 158 -0.82 -10.83 -9.61
CA LEU A 158 -1.67 -10.76 -8.42
C LEU A 158 -1.10 -9.79 -7.38
N TRP A 159 0.20 -9.88 -7.09
CA TRP A 159 0.86 -8.95 -6.19
C TRP A 159 0.82 -7.51 -6.69
N ARG A 160 1.02 -7.29 -8.00
CA ARG A 160 0.98 -5.96 -8.60
C ARG A 160 -0.36 -5.29 -8.36
N GLU A 161 -1.45 -6.01 -8.59
CA GLU A 161 -2.80 -5.46 -8.42
C GLU A 161 -3.12 -5.15 -6.95
N GLU A 162 -2.61 -5.92 -6.00
CA GLU A 162 -2.73 -5.56 -4.58
C GLU A 162 -1.96 -4.30 -4.22
N VAL A 163 -0.72 -4.14 -4.72
CA VAL A 163 0.06 -2.92 -4.50
C VAL A 163 -0.61 -1.71 -5.14
N ARG A 164 -1.20 -1.84 -6.34
CA ARG A 164 -1.99 -0.76 -6.98
C ARG A 164 -3.18 -0.34 -6.12
N ARG A 165 -3.97 -1.30 -5.63
CA ARG A 165 -5.07 -1.00 -4.69
C ARG A 165 -4.56 -0.39 -3.38
N GLY A 166 -3.36 -0.77 -2.93
CA GLY A 166 -2.69 -0.14 -1.80
C GLY A 166 -2.35 1.33 -2.06
N ALA A 167 -1.78 1.62 -3.23
CA ALA A 167 -1.49 2.98 -3.67
C ALA A 167 -2.77 3.83 -3.80
N ASP A 168 -3.88 3.27 -4.30
CA ASP A 168 -5.16 3.98 -4.36
C ASP A 168 -5.68 4.38 -2.97
N ARG A 169 -5.54 3.50 -1.97
CA ARG A 169 -5.87 3.82 -0.57
C ARG A 169 -4.96 4.91 -0.03
N LEU A 170 -3.66 4.86 -0.31
CA LEU A 170 -2.71 5.92 0.08
C LEU A 170 -3.05 7.25 -0.60
N ARG A 171 -3.43 7.27 -1.88
CA ARG A 171 -3.89 8.50 -2.56
C ARG A 171 -5.14 9.09 -1.92
N ARG A 172 -6.08 8.23 -1.50
CA ARG A 172 -7.29 8.68 -0.78
C ARG A 172 -6.92 9.27 0.58
N ALA A 173 -6.18 8.54 1.40
CA ALA A 173 -5.68 9.02 2.69
C ALA A 173 -4.88 10.33 2.57
N ARG A 174 -4.03 10.46 1.55
CA ARG A 174 -3.27 11.68 1.22
C ARG A 174 -4.18 12.88 0.95
N ARG A 175 -5.35 12.67 0.34
CA ARG A 175 -6.37 13.73 0.17
C ARG A 175 -7.06 14.05 1.49
N GLU A 176 -7.39 13.05 2.29
CA GLU A 176 -8.08 13.26 3.58
C GLU A 176 -7.25 14.06 4.58
N VAL A 177 -5.93 13.93 4.55
CA VAL A 177 -5.01 14.73 5.40
C VAL A 177 -4.52 16.00 4.70
N ALA A 178 -4.92 16.28 3.46
CA ALA A 178 -4.56 17.50 2.74
C ALA A 178 -5.47 18.67 3.14
N VAL A 179 -5.65 18.85 4.45
CA VAL A 179 -6.46 19.91 5.02
C VAL A 179 -5.64 20.79 5.97
N GLY A 180 -5.93 22.08 6.01
CA GLY A 180 -5.34 23.02 6.96
C GLY A 180 -6.38 23.58 7.91
N LYS A 181 -5.92 24.22 8.98
CA LYS A 181 -6.78 24.83 10.00
C LYS A 181 -6.13 26.10 10.54
N VAL A 182 -6.77 27.25 10.34
CA VAL A 182 -6.38 28.57 10.91
C VAL A 182 -7.64 29.25 11.43
N SER A 183 -8.18 28.70 12.51
CA SER A 183 -9.51 29.01 13.04
C SER A 183 -9.49 29.46 14.50
N GLY A 184 -8.29 29.57 15.08
CA GLY A 184 -8.05 30.02 16.44
C GLY A 184 -8.28 28.93 17.49
N GLU A 185 -8.47 29.38 18.73
CA GLU A 185 -8.44 28.54 19.93
C GLU A 185 -9.54 27.47 20.00
N VAL A 186 -10.72 27.70 19.42
CA VAL A 186 -11.86 26.75 19.51
C VAL A 186 -12.61 26.58 18.19
N GLY A 187 -12.01 27.00 17.06
CA GLY A 187 -12.59 26.78 15.74
C GLY A 187 -13.67 27.79 15.33
N THR A 188 -13.76 28.93 16.00
CA THR A 188 -14.84 29.92 15.82
C THR A 188 -14.43 31.17 15.06
N TYR A 189 -13.16 31.30 14.67
CA TYR A 189 -12.65 32.49 13.95
C TYR A 189 -12.76 33.79 14.76
N ALA A 190 -12.93 33.72 16.09
CA ALA A 190 -13.20 34.89 16.93
C ALA A 190 -12.10 35.98 16.86
N HIS A 191 -10.86 35.59 16.55
CA HIS A 191 -9.70 36.48 16.51
C HIS A 191 -8.92 36.41 15.20
N VAL A 192 -9.40 35.66 14.20
CA VAL A 192 -8.76 35.50 12.90
C VAL A 192 -9.83 35.37 11.82
N ASP A 193 -9.75 36.19 10.78
CA ASP A 193 -10.72 36.16 9.68
C ASP A 193 -10.56 34.85 8.85
N PRO A 194 -11.66 34.15 8.48
CA PRO A 194 -11.59 32.94 7.65
C PRO A 194 -10.79 33.09 6.34
N ALA A 195 -10.71 34.30 5.77
CA ALA A 195 -9.90 34.56 4.58
C ALA A 195 -8.40 34.28 4.80
N VAL A 196 -7.92 34.35 6.05
CA VAL A 196 -6.54 33.99 6.42
C VAL A 196 -6.32 32.50 6.22
N GLU A 197 -7.23 31.66 6.69
CA GLU A 197 -7.17 30.20 6.50
C GLU A 197 -7.19 29.83 5.02
N GLU A 198 -8.09 30.44 4.24
CA GLU A 198 -8.16 30.23 2.79
C GLU A 198 -6.86 30.59 2.08
N TYR A 199 -6.24 31.72 2.45
CA TYR A 199 -4.97 32.16 1.88
C TYR A 199 -3.83 31.19 2.22
N VAL A 200 -3.67 30.84 3.50
CA VAL A 200 -2.64 29.92 3.99
C VAL A 200 -2.80 28.55 3.34
N CYS A 201 -3.99 27.96 3.37
CA CYS A 201 -4.24 26.64 2.81
C CYS A 201 -3.96 26.60 1.31
N ARG A 202 -4.46 27.58 0.55
CA ARG A 202 -4.23 27.68 -0.89
C ARG A 202 -2.75 27.77 -1.23
N ALA A 203 -1.99 28.59 -0.51
CA ALA A 203 -0.54 28.74 -0.74
C ALA A 203 0.24 27.44 -0.44
N LEU A 204 -0.23 26.63 0.51
CA LEU A 204 0.38 25.36 0.90
C LEU A 204 -0.15 24.14 0.12
N GLY A 205 -1.10 24.34 -0.79
CA GLY A 205 -1.74 23.25 -1.55
C GLY A 205 -2.65 22.37 -0.68
N LEU A 206 -3.22 22.94 0.39
CA LEU A 206 -4.20 22.32 1.27
C LEU A 206 -5.60 22.91 1.03
N VAL A 207 -6.61 22.23 1.55
CA VAL A 207 -7.98 22.73 1.61
C VAL A 207 -8.32 23.13 3.05
N PRO A 208 -8.97 24.27 3.30
CA PRO A 208 -9.50 24.59 4.63
C PRO A 208 -10.38 23.46 5.19
N ALA A 209 -10.19 23.11 6.46
CA ALA A 209 -11.10 22.19 7.13
C ALA A 209 -12.50 22.82 7.20
N ALA A 210 -13.52 22.15 6.63
CA ALA A 210 -14.86 22.72 6.52
C ALA A 210 -15.45 23.18 7.87
N VAL A 211 -15.16 22.42 8.93
CA VAL A 211 -15.38 22.80 10.33
C VAL A 211 -14.21 22.24 11.13
N SER A 212 -13.71 23.01 12.09
CA SER A 212 -12.65 22.57 12.99
C SER A 212 -12.98 22.94 14.42
N SER A 213 -12.29 22.31 15.37
CA SER A 213 -12.26 22.73 16.78
C SER A 213 -10.95 23.50 17.02
N GLN A 214 -10.33 23.36 18.20
CA GLN A 214 -8.94 23.77 18.35
C GLN A 214 -7.99 22.98 17.42
N ILE A 215 -8.44 21.89 16.81
CA ILE A 215 -7.62 21.00 15.98
C ILE A 215 -8.32 20.50 14.71
N ILE A 216 -7.54 19.91 13.80
CA ILE A 216 -8.03 19.03 12.73
C ILE A 216 -8.50 17.70 13.35
N GLN A 217 -9.62 17.16 12.88
CA GLN A 217 -10.18 15.93 13.47
C GLN A 217 -9.31 14.69 13.17
N ARG A 218 -9.13 13.83 14.18
CA ARG A 218 -8.15 12.72 14.18
C ARG A 218 -8.60 11.47 13.42
N ASP A 219 -9.84 11.40 12.95
CA ASP A 219 -10.31 10.37 12.02
C ASP A 219 -9.50 10.35 10.72
N ARG A 220 -9.08 11.53 10.24
CA ARG A 220 -8.21 11.70 9.07
C ARG A 220 -6.84 11.03 9.25
N HIS A 221 -6.27 11.18 10.45
CA HIS A 221 -4.97 10.61 10.82
C HIS A 221 -5.06 9.09 11.03
N ALA A 222 -6.16 8.62 11.62
CA ALA A 222 -6.47 7.20 11.73
C ALA A 222 -6.58 6.52 10.36
N GLU A 223 -7.30 7.13 9.41
CA GLU A 223 -7.36 6.62 8.04
C GLU A 223 -5.98 6.59 7.38
N TYR A 224 -5.18 7.63 7.57
CA TYR A 224 -3.84 7.73 7.01
C TYR A 224 -2.92 6.60 7.48
N LEU A 225 -2.86 6.36 8.78
CA LEU A 225 -2.05 5.29 9.34
C LEU A 225 -2.62 3.90 9.04
N ALA A 226 -3.95 3.75 8.93
CA ALA A 226 -4.57 2.51 8.48
C ALA A 226 -4.20 2.18 7.02
N ALA A 227 -4.21 3.17 6.12
CA ALA A 227 -3.79 2.97 4.73
C ALA A 227 -2.32 2.52 4.63
N ILE A 228 -1.44 3.11 5.44
CA ILE A 228 -0.04 2.71 5.56
C ILE A 228 0.09 1.27 6.08
N ALA A 229 -0.66 0.89 7.12
CA ALA A 229 -0.64 -0.46 7.66
C ALA A 229 -1.13 -1.52 6.66
N VAL A 230 -2.18 -1.22 5.88
CA VAL A 230 -2.68 -2.11 4.82
C VAL A 230 -1.64 -2.28 3.71
N ALA A 231 -0.98 -1.20 3.29
CA ALA A 231 0.11 -1.28 2.31
C ALA A 231 1.27 -2.14 2.86
N GLY A 232 1.67 -1.92 4.12
CA GLY A 232 2.68 -2.72 4.81
C GLY A 232 2.33 -4.21 4.89
N GLY A 233 1.07 -4.54 5.17
CA GLY A 233 0.58 -5.92 5.18
C GLY A 233 0.67 -6.60 3.81
N THR A 234 0.44 -5.85 2.72
CA THR A 234 0.63 -6.35 1.35
C THR A 234 2.10 -6.70 1.10
N LEU A 235 3.04 -5.84 1.52
CA LEU A 235 4.47 -6.11 1.40
C LEU A 235 4.90 -7.33 2.24
N GLU A 236 4.36 -7.48 3.45
CA GLU A 236 4.60 -8.67 4.28
C GLU A 236 4.09 -9.95 3.61
N LYS A 237 2.94 -9.91 2.93
CA LYS A 237 2.41 -11.05 2.18
C LYS A 237 3.36 -11.49 1.07
N ILE A 238 3.84 -10.54 0.26
CA ILE A 238 4.80 -10.80 -0.82
C ILE A 238 6.11 -11.36 -0.24
N ALA A 239 6.65 -10.70 0.79
CA ALA A 239 7.86 -11.13 1.48
C ALA A 239 7.74 -12.55 2.06
N THR A 240 6.58 -12.88 2.62
CA THR A 240 6.32 -14.21 3.20
C THR A 240 6.29 -15.29 2.12
N GLU A 241 5.69 -15.02 0.96
CA GLU A 241 5.72 -15.98 -0.15
C GLU A 241 7.14 -16.15 -0.70
N ILE A 242 7.91 -15.07 -0.88
CA ILE A 242 9.31 -15.17 -1.33
C ILE A 242 10.13 -16.03 -0.35
N ARG A 243 9.96 -15.81 0.96
CA ARG A 243 10.59 -16.65 2.00
C ARG A 243 10.17 -18.11 1.91
N ALA A 244 8.89 -18.38 1.64
CA ALA A 244 8.37 -19.73 1.51
C ALA A 244 8.96 -20.45 0.28
N LEU A 245 9.04 -19.75 -0.85
CA LEU A 245 9.57 -20.26 -2.12
C LEU A 245 11.11 -20.42 -2.11
N ALA A 246 11.80 -19.65 -1.26
CA ALA A 246 13.25 -19.72 -1.08
C ALA A 246 13.72 -20.83 -0.12
N ARG A 247 12.79 -21.55 0.55
CA ARG A 247 13.15 -22.68 1.42
C ARG A 247 13.91 -23.73 0.64
N THR A 248 14.88 -24.39 1.28
CA THR A 248 15.76 -25.40 0.66
C THR A 248 15.00 -26.50 -0.05
N GLU A 249 13.85 -26.93 0.48
CA GLU A 249 13.04 -28.01 -0.09
C GLU A 249 12.21 -27.57 -1.31
N ILE A 250 12.10 -26.26 -1.56
CA ILE A 250 11.37 -25.66 -2.68
C ILE A 250 12.35 -25.03 -3.67
N GLY A 251 13.17 -24.07 -3.25
CA GLY A 251 14.25 -23.51 -4.07
C GLY A 251 13.80 -22.87 -5.39
N GLU A 252 12.59 -22.32 -5.43
CA GLU A 252 12.00 -21.78 -6.67
C GLU A 252 12.44 -20.34 -6.93
N VAL A 253 12.78 -19.60 -5.88
CA VAL A 253 13.29 -18.23 -5.96
C VAL A 253 14.39 -17.98 -4.93
N GLU A 254 15.21 -16.96 -5.14
CA GLU A 254 16.21 -16.48 -4.20
C GLU A 254 16.28 -14.94 -4.24
N GLU A 255 16.44 -14.31 -3.07
CA GLU A 255 16.72 -12.86 -3.01
C GLU A 255 18.02 -12.51 -3.77
N PRO A 256 18.17 -11.26 -4.25
CA PRO A 256 19.44 -10.81 -4.77
C PRO A 256 20.55 -10.99 -3.73
N PHE A 257 21.61 -11.69 -4.12
CA PHE A 257 22.77 -11.96 -3.28
C PHE A 257 24.03 -11.38 -3.96
N ALA A 258 24.60 -10.35 -3.36
CA ALA A 258 25.74 -9.61 -3.92
C ALA A 258 27.06 -10.38 -3.76
N GLU A 259 28.03 -10.07 -4.61
CA GLU A 259 29.40 -10.55 -4.45
C GLU A 259 29.99 -10.05 -3.11
N GLY A 260 30.62 -10.94 -2.36
CA GLY A 260 31.14 -10.64 -1.03
C GLY A 260 30.10 -10.59 0.10
N GLN A 261 28.80 -10.79 -0.19
CA GLN A 261 27.78 -10.87 0.86
C GLN A 261 27.95 -12.15 1.69
N THR A 262 28.08 -12.01 3.02
CA THR A 262 28.13 -13.14 3.94
C THR A 262 26.71 -13.55 4.34
N GLY A 263 26.29 -14.74 3.95
CA GLY A 263 24.95 -15.24 4.26
C GLY A 263 24.78 -15.80 5.68
N SER A 264 25.87 -16.28 6.29
CA SER A 264 25.93 -16.70 7.71
C SER A 264 27.37 -16.65 8.21
N SER A 265 27.57 -16.32 9.49
CA SER A 265 28.90 -16.29 10.13
C SER A 265 29.56 -17.66 10.23
N ALA A 266 28.77 -18.75 10.29
CA ALA A 266 29.28 -20.11 10.53
C ALA A 266 29.00 -21.09 9.38
N MET A 267 28.09 -20.75 8.46
CA MET A 267 27.64 -21.64 7.38
C MET A 267 27.82 -20.95 6.01
N PRO A 268 28.98 -21.13 5.34
CA PRO A 268 29.31 -20.43 4.09
C PRO A 268 28.33 -20.67 2.93
N HIS A 269 27.62 -21.80 2.94
CA HIS A 269 26.63 -22.16 1.92
C HIS A 269 25.26 -21.49 2.12
N LYS A 270 25.00 -20.90 3.30
CA LYS A 270 23.66 -20.45 3.68
C LYS A 270 23.29 -19.14 3.00
N ARG A 271 22.22 -19.15 2.20
CA ARG A 271 21.63 -17.94 1.59
C ARG A 271 20.24 -17.71 2.20
N ASN A 272 20.06 -16.56 2.84
CA ASN A 272 18.87 -16.26 3.64
C ASN A 272 18.06 -15.11 3.01
N PRO A 273 16.72 -15.18 3.01
CA PRO A 273 15.85 -14.10 2.54
C PRO A 273 15.68 -12.98 3.60
N ILE A 274 16.79 -12.38 4.02
CA ILE A 274 16.83 -11.45 5.17
C ILE A 274 16.13 -10.12 4.89
N LEU A 275 16.02 -9.70 3.62
CA LEU A 275 15.32 -8.47 3.28
C LEU A 275 13.81 -8.67 3.45
N CYS A 276 13.28 -9.79 2.98
CA CYS A 276 11.88 -10.18 3.17
C CYS A 276 11.56 -10.40 4.65
N GLU A 277 12.44 -11.06 5.42
CA GLU A 277 12.25 -11.22 6.86
C GLU A 277 12.18 -9.87 7.59
N ARG A 278 13.04 -8.92 7.19
CA ARG A 278 13.02 -7.56 7.72
C ARG A 278 11.73 -6.83 7.37
N ILE A 279 11.28 -6.90 6.12
CA ILE A 279 10.01 -6.30 5.68
C ILE A 279 8.85 -6.87 6.50
N SER A 280 8.80 -8.19 6.71
CA SER A 280 7.78 -8.81 7.58
C SER A 280 7.83 -8.28 9.02
N GLY A 281 9.04 -8.08 9.58
CA GLY A 281 9.21 -7.51 10.92
C GLY A 281 8.68 -6.08 11.02
N LEU A 282 9.06 -5.21 10.08
CA LEU A 282 8.66 -3.80 10.07
C LEU A 282 7.15 -3.61 9.82
N ALA A 283 6.53 -4.47 8.99
CA ALA A 283 5.09 -4.45 8.74
C ALA A 283 4.25 -4.63 10.03
N ARG A 284 4.78 -5.36 11.01
CA ARG A 284 4.11 -5.57 12.32
C ARG A 284 3.99 -4.27 13.10
N LEU A 285 5.01 -3.42 13.06
CA LEU A 285 5.00 -2.12 13.74
C LEU A 285 3.97 -1.17 13.11
N LEU A 286 3.83 -1.19 11.78
CA LEU A 286 2.85 -0.35 11.08
C LEU A 286 1.42 -0.62 11.56
N ARG A 287 1.08 -1.89 11.87
CA ARG A 287 -0.23 -2.24 12.44
C ARG A 287 -0.41 -1.69 13.86
N GLY A 288 0.64 -1.67 14.67
CA GLY A 288 0.61 -1.04 16.00
C GLY A 288 0.36 0.46 15.91
N TYR A 289 1.02 1.16 14.98
CA TYR A 289 0.78 2.59 14.76
C TYR A 289 -0.64 2.90 14.27
N ALA A 290 -1.22 2.05 13.42
CA ALA A 290 -2.61 2.22 13.00
C ALA A 290 -3.60 2.07 14.17
N LEU A 291 -3.35 1.14 15.10
CA LEU A 291 -4.18 1.00 16.30
C LEU A 291 -4.08 2.24 17.19
N ALA A 292 -2.86 2.72 17.46
CA ALA A 292 -2.65 3.92 18.27
C ALA A 292 -3.38 5.14 17.67
N ALA A 293 -3.37 5.29 16.35
CA ALA A 293 -4.09 6.36 15.66
C ALA A 293 -5.62 6.27 15.80
N MET A 294 -6.17 5.06 15.90
CA MET A 294 -7.60 4.87 16.17
C MET A 294 -7.94 5.27 17.62
N GLU A 295 -7.03 5.02 18.56
CA GLU A 295 -7.19 5.42 19.96
C GLU A 295 -7.10 6.96 20.13
N ASP A 296 -6.35 7.66 19.28
CA ASP A 296 -6.23 9.13 19.26
C ASP A 296 -7.52 9.86 18.83
N GLN A 297 -8.55 9.16 18.36
CA GLN A 297 -9.78 9.80 17.86
C GLN A 297 -10.67 10.37 18.98
N ALA A 298 -10.68 9.75 20.16
CA ALA A 298 -11.64 10.03 21.22
C ALA A 298 -11.24 11.22 22.11
N LEU A 299 -11.02 12.38 21.49
CA LEU A 299 -10.57 13.60 22.19
C LEU A 299 -11.72 14.31 22.92
N TRP A 300 -11.39 15.05 23.98
CA TRP A 300 -12.37 15.71 24.86
C TRP A 300 -12.63 17.17 24.47
N GLY A 301 -13.91 17.57 24.46
CA GLY A 301 -14.33 18.95 24.16
C GLY A 301 -13.80 19.42 22.81
N GLU A 302 -13.31 20.66 22.74
CA GLU A 302 -12.72 21.21 21.52
C GLU A 302 -11.28 20.69 21.28
N ARG A 303 -10.59 20.19 22.31
CA ARG A 303 -9.41 19.30 22.24
C ARG A 303 -8.90 18.91 23.63
N ASP A 304 -8.23 17.77 23.69
CA ASP A 304 -7.09 17.53 24.58
C ASP A 304 -5.82 17.26 23.74
N ILE A 305 -4.65 17.14 24.38
CA ILE A 305 -3.35 17.04 23.68
C ILE A 305 -2.76 15.62 23.70
N SER A 306 -3.51 14.61 24.15
CA SER A 306 -3.03 13.22 24.26
C SER A 306 -2.46 12.69 22.93
N HIS A 307 -3.14 12.97 21.82
CA HIS A 307 -2.74 12.60 20.45
C HIS A 307 -1.33 13.09 20.08
N SER A 308 -0.91 14.27 20.54
CA SER A 308 0.35 14.90 20.10
C SER A 308 1.57 14.03 20.42
N SER A 309 1.57 13.37 21.59
CA SER A 309 2.66 12.49 22.00
C SER A 309 2.74 11.22 21.14
N VAL A 310 1.58 10.67 20.78
CA VAL A 310 1.45 9.47 19.95
C VAL A 310 1.84 9.79 18.51
N GLU A 311 1.28 10.86 17.94
CA GLU A 311 1.50 11.30 16.56
C GLU A 311 2.97 11.63 16.27
N ARG A 312 3.70 12.22 17.24
CA ARG A 312 5.16 12.49 17.15
C ARG A 312 5.99 11.23 16.95
N ILE A 313 5.50 10.08 17.39
CA ILE A 313 6.16 8.78 17.22
C ILE A 313 5.58 8.05 16.00
N ALA A 314 4.26 7.94 15.95
CA ALA A 314 3.54 7.08 15.02
C ALA A 314 3.61 7.59 13.57
N ILE A 315 3.42 8.89 13.32
CA ILE A 315 3.36 9.42 11.96
C ILE A 315 4.74 9.40 11.28
N PRO A 316 5.82 9.97 11.87
CA PRO A 316 7.16 9.85 11.29
C PRO A 316 7.63 8.39 11.23
N GLY A 317 7.34 7.60 12.27
CA GLY A 317 7.70 6.19 12.33
C GLY A 317 7.05 5.38 11.20
N ALA A 318 5.74 5.49 11.02
CA ALA A 318 5.01 4.73 10.02
C ALA A 318 5.40 5.11 8.59
N THR A 319 5.53 6.41 8.31
CA THR A 319 5.94 6.88 6.97
C THR A 319 7.39 6.50 6.65
N ALA A 320 8.32 6.62 7.61
CA ALA A 320 9.70 6.17 7.44
C ALA A 320 9.80 4.66 7.16
N LEU A 321 9.13 3.85 7.97
CA LEU A 321 9.17 2.39 7.81
C LEU A 321 8.56 1.95 6.49
N LEU A 322 7.39 2.46 6.10
CA LEU A 322 6.78 2.08 4.83
C LEU A 322 7.64 2.54 3.64
N HIS A 323 8.19 3.76 3.68
CA HIS A 323 9.08 4.27 2.64
C HIS A 323 10.33 3.39 2.47
N TYR A 324 10.94 2.97 3.58
CA TYR A 324 12.04 2.01 3.56
C TYR A 324 11.62 0.64 3.01
N MET A 325 10.49 0.10 3.47
CA MET A 325 9.98 -1.20 3.04
C MET A 325 9.69 -1.24 1.54
N LEU A 326 9.08 -0.18 0.97
CA LEU A 326 8.80 -0.09 -0.47
C LEU A 326 10.08 -0.14 -1.30
N ARG A 327 11.11 0.63 -0.91
CA ARG A 327 12.43 0.57 -1.56
C ARG A 327 13.07 -0.80 -1.49
N LYS A 328 13.06 -1.42 -0.31
CA LYS A 328 13.64 -2.76 -0.14
C LYS A 328 12.87 -3.82 -0.92
N MET A 329 11.55 -3.74 -0.96
CA MET A 329 10.75 -4.63 -1.79
C MET A 329 11.07 -4.44 -3.27
N ALA A 330 11.18 -3.21 -3.75
CA ALA A 330 11.54 -2.94 -5.14
C ALA A 330 12.94 -3.47 -5.51
N VAL A 331 13.91 -3.43 -4.57
CA VAL A 331 15.23 -4.06 -4.74
C VAL A 331 15.11 -5.58 -4.81
N VAL A 332 14.37 -6.18 -3.88
CA VAL A 332 14.15 -7.63 -3.86
C VAL A 332 13.53 -8.10 -5.17
N LEU A 333 12.47 -7.43 -5.63
CA LEU A 333 11.72 -7.84 -6.82
C LEU A 333 12.52 -7.65 -8.11
N ARG A 334 13.26 -6.54 -8.25
CA ARG A 334 14.12 -6.30 -9.42
C ARG A 334 15.29 -7.26 -9.51
N GLY A 335 15.82 -7.68 -8.35
CA GLY A 335 16.94 -8.60 -8.25
C GLY A 335 16.54 -10.06 -7.96
N LEU A 336 15.24 -10.38 -7.99
CA LEU A 336 14.75 -11.70 -7.61
C LEU A 336 15.25 -12.74 -8.62
N ARG A 337 16.01 -13.72 -8.14
CA ARG A 337 16.42 -14.85 -8.97
C ARG A 337 15.29 -15.86 -8.99
N VAL A 338 14.80 -16.18 -10.18
CA VAL A 338 13.76 -17.18 -10.40
C VAL A 338 14.41 -18.40 -11.04
N TYR A 339 14.04 -19.61 -10.58
CA TYR A 339 14.59 -20.87 -11.08
C TYR A 339 13.50 -21.71 -11.77
N PRO A 340 13.22 -21.46 -13.07
CA PRO A 340 12.19 -22.20 -13.82
C PRO A 340 12.35 -23.72 -13.77
N ASP A 341 13.59 -24.22 -13.81
CA ASP A 341 13.86 -25.66 -13.77
C ASP A 341 13.49 -26.26 -12.41
N ALA A 342 13.76 -25.54 -11.31
CA ALA A 342 13.36 -25.97 -9.97
C ALA A 342 11.83 -25.93 -9.80
N MET A 343 11.17 -24.88 -10.31
CA MET A 343 9.70 -24.80 -10.34
C MET A 343 9.09 -25.97 -11.11
N ARG A 344 9.67 -26.32 -12.25
CA ARG A 344 9.23 -27.46 -13.06
C ARG A 344 9.48 -28.78 -12.35
N ALA A 345 10.67 -28.99 -11.82
CA ALA A 345 11.00 -30.20 -11.05
C ALA A 345 10.04 -30.38 -9.87
N ASN A 346 9.74 -29.31 -9.12
CA ASN A 346 8.79 -29.36 -8.02
C ASN A 346 7.39 -29.72 -8.48
N LEU A 347 6.89 -29.10 -9.55
CA LEU A 347 5.60 -29.43 -10.12
C LEU A 347 5.48 -30.93 -10.47
N ASP A 348 6.55 -31.51 -11.00
CA ASP A 348 6.60 -32.91 -11.40
C ASP A 348 6.77 -33.89 -10.20
N ARG A 349 7.16 -33.42 -8.99
CA ARG A 349 7.42 -34.29 -7.81
C ARG A 349 6.24 -35.15 -7.38
N THR A 350 5.02 -34.72 -7.67
CA THR A 350 3.80 -35.46 -7.33
C THR A 350 3.37 -36.44 -8.43
N GLY A 351 4.22 -36.73 -9.42
CA GLY A 351 3.97 -37.81 -10.40
C GLY A 351 2.68 -37.64 -11.21
N GLY A 352 2.28 -36.41 -11.49
CA GLY A 352 1.07 -36.10 -12.26
C GLY A 352 -0.23 -35.95 -11.46
N LEU A 353 -0.20 -36.05 -10.12
CA LEU A 353 -1.42 -35.86 -9.30
C LEU A 353 -2.08 -34.48 -9.49
N VAL A 354 -1.32 -33.47 -9.92
CA VAL A 354 -1.82 -32.13 -10.27
C VAL A 354 -2.86 -32.12 -11.40
N PHE A 355 -2.93 -33.20 -12.19
CA PHE A 355 -3.92 -33.38 -13.26
C PHE A 355 -5.23 -34.05 -12.80
N SER A 356 -5.31 -34.47 -11.54
CA SER A 356 -6.42 -35.29 -11.02
C SER A 356 -7.80 -34.68 -11.26
N HIS A 357 -7.96 -33.38 -11.08
CA HIS A 357 -9.21 -32.69 -11.34
C HIS A 357 -9.58 -32.69 -12.83
N ARG A 358 -8.62 -32.48 -13.73
CA ARG A 358 -8.85 -32.53 -15.19
C ARG A 358 -9.25 -33.94 -15.64
N VAL A 359 -8.62 -34.97 -15.08
CA VAL A 359 -8.98 -36.37 -15.32
C VAL A 359 -10.39 -36.68 -14.82
N LEU A 360 -10.75 -36.20 -13.63
CA LEU A 360 -12.10 -36.33 -13.08
C LEU A 360 -13.14 -35.74 -14.04
N LEU A 361 -12.92 -34.51 -14.51
CA LEU A 361 -13.83 -33.85 -15.47
C LEU A 361 -13.97 -34.64 -16.77
N ALA A 362 -12.87 -35.19 -17.31
CA ALA A 362 -12.91 -36.00 -18.52
C ALA A 362 -13.75 -37.29 -18.35
N LEU A 363 -13.78 -37.90 -17.17
CA LEU A 363 -14.66 -39.04 -16.88
C LEU A 363 -16.13 -38.63 -16.84
N LEU A 364 -16.45 -37.45 -16.27
CA LEU A 364 -17.80 -36.92 -16.24
C LEU A 364 -18.30 -36.61 -17.67
N GLU A 365 -17.46 -36.02 -18.51
CA GLU A 365 -17.76 -35.75 -19.92
C GLU A 365 -18.01 -37.04 -20.73
N ARG A 366 -17.43 -38.16 -20.32
CA ARG A 366 -17.68 -39.50 -20.87
C ARG A 366 -18.95 -40.17 -20.30
N GLY A 367 -19.70 -39.48 -19.45
CA GLY A 367 -20.99 -39.93 -18.92
C GLY A 367 -20.92 -40.75 -17.63
N LEU A 368 -19.76 -40.82 -16.94
CA LEU A 368 -19.70 -41.52 -15.67
C LEU A 368 -20.39 -40.72 -14.55
N PRO A 369 -21.11 -41.39 -13.62
CA PRO A 369 -21.56 -40.76 -12.39
C PRO A 369 -20.39 -40.21 -11.57
N ARG A 370 -20.59 -39.05 -10.93
CA ARG A 370 -19.54 -38.34 -10.18
C ARG A 370 -18.85 -39.20 -9.14
N ASP A 371 -19.61 -39.96 -8.36
CA ASP A 371 -19.05 -40.79 -7.29
C ASP A 371 -18.21 -41.95 -7.83
N GLU A 372 -18.54 -42.47 -9.02
CA GLU A 372 -17.74 -43.48 -9.70
C GLU A 372 -16.45 -42.86 -10.23
N ALA A 373 -16.55 -41.75 -10.97
CA ALA A 373 -15.40 -41.04 -11.50
C ALA A 373 -14.41 -40.60 -10.40
N TYR A 374 -14.94 -40.11 -9.28
CA TYR A 374 -14.15 -39.70 -8.13
C TYR A 374 -13.41 -40.88 -7.50
N ARG A 375 -14.08 -42.02 -7.29
CA ARG A 375 -13.44 -43.23 -6.73
C ARG A 375 -12.31 -43.73 -7.62
N ILE A 376 -12.46 -43.69 -8.95
CA ILE A 376 -11.40 -44.09 -9.89
C ILE A 376 -10.17 -43.19 -9.73
N VAL A 377 -10.36 -41.87 -9.78
CA VAL A 377 -9.27 -40.90 -9.64
C VAL A 377 -8.61 -40.98 -8.26
N GLN A 378 -9.42 -41.13 -7.20
CA GLN A 378 -8.94 -41.26 -5.83
C GLN A 378 -8.13 -42.54 -5.63
N ALA A 379 -8.55 -43.66 -6.19
CA ALA A 379 -7.82 -44.93 -6.09
C ALA A 379 -6.44 -44.83 -6.74
N ALA A 380 -6.36 -44.27 -7.95
CA ALA A 380 -5.10 -44.01 -8.64
C ALA A 380 -4.22 -43.03 -7.85
N ALA A 381 -4.79 -41.97 -7.30
CA ALA A 381 -4.05 -41.01 -6.48
C ALA A 381 -3.51 -41.62 -5.17
N ALA A 382 -4.30 -42.47 -4.52
CA ALA A 382 -3.91 -43.15 -3.29
C ALA A 382 -2.79 -44.18 -3.52
N ALA A 383 -2.71 -44.79 -4.71
CA ALA A 383 -1.61 -45.68 -5.07
C ALA A 383 -0.26 -44.94 -5.09
N VAL A 384 -0.21 -43.74 -5.66
CA VAL A 384 1.00 -42.89 -5.66
C VAL A 384 1.47 -42.57 -4.24
N HIS A 385 0.55 -42.20 -3.34
CA HIS A 385 0.89 -41.87 -1.96
C HIS A 385 1.45 -43.04 -1.17
N ARG A 386 1.08 -44.28 -1.53
CA ARG A 386 1.59 -45.51 -0.92
C ARG A 386 2.92 -45.97 -1.53
N GLY A 387 3.48 -45.24 -2.50
CA GLY A 387 4.68 -45.65 -3.23
C GLY A 387 4.44 -46.81 -4.20
N GLY A 388 3.19 -46.98 -4.65
CA GLY A 388 2.80 -47.98 -5.64
C GLY A 388 2.99 -47.48 -7.08
N GLU A 389 2.07 -47.87 -7.97
CA GLU A 389 2.06 -47.42 -9.36
C GLU A 389 1.92 -45.90 -9.52
N SER A 390 2.39 -45.37 -10.64
CA SER A 390 2.25 -43.95 -10.98
C SER A 390 0.78 -43.57 -11.20
N PHE A 391 0.45 -42.28 -11.07
CA PHE A 391 -0.92 -41.81 -11.30
C PHE A 391 -1.41 -42.17 -12.71
N ARG A 392 -0.52 -42.07 -13.70
CA ARG A 392 -0.81 -42.41 -15.10
C ARG A 392 -1.10 -43.91 -15.27
N GLU A 393 -0.32 -44.79 -14.64
CA GLU A 393 -0.54 -46.25 -14.69
C GLU A 393 -1.86 -46.64 -14.02
N GLY A 394 -2.16 -46.10 -12.84
CA GLY A 394 -3.43 -46.37 -12.16
C GLY A 394 -4.65 -45.95 -12.97
N LEU A 395 -4.53 -44.86 -13.76
CA LEU A 395 -5.58 -44.45 -14.68
C LEU A 395 -5.69 -45.34 -15.92
N LEU A 396 -4.59 -45.85 -16.47
CA LEU A 396 -4.62 -46.84 -17.56
C LEU A 396 -5.27 -48.15 -17.10
N ASN A 397 -4.90 -48.62 -15.90
CA ASN A 397 -5.40 -49.85 -15.30
C ASN A 397 -6.90 -49.78 -14.96
N SER A 398 -7.48 -48.58 -14.87
CA SER A 398 -8.93 -48.41 -14.76
C SER A 398 -9.72 -48.85 -16.01
N GLY A 399 -9.05 -48.99 -17.15
CA GLY A 399 -9.68 -49.29 -18.45
C GLY A 399 -10.53 -48.15 -19.02
N ARG A 400 -10.57 -46.97 -18.36
CA ARG A 400 -11.37 -45.81 -18.79
C ARG A 400 -10.61 -44.85 -19.73
N PHE A 401 -9.30 -45.00 -19.85
CA PHE A 401 -8.43 -44.13 -20.64
C PHE A 401 -7.46 -44.93 -21.49
N THR A 402 -7.18 -44.41 -22.69
CA THR A 402 -6.05 -44.85 -23.51
C THR A 402 -4.78 -44.05 -23.21
N ALA A 403 -3.61 -44.52 -23.65
CA ALA A 403 -2.37 -43.77 -23.51
C ALA A 403 -2.47 -42.35 -24.12
N GLY A 404 -3.05 -42.23 -25.33
CA GLY A 404 -3.25 -40.96 -26.02
C GLY A 404 -4.32 -40.05 -25.39
N ASP A 405 -5.27 -40.60 -24.63
CA ASP A 405 -6.15 -39.78 -23.78
C ASP A 405 -5.36 -39.09 -22.67
N LEU A 406 -4.51 -39.86 -21.98
CA LEU A 406 -3.71 -39.35 -20.88
C LEU A 406 -2.62 -38.39 -21.35
N ASP A 407 -2.02 -38.60 -22.52
CA ASP A 407 -1.04 -37.67 -23.08
C ASP A 407 -1.66 -36.26 -23.20
N ARG A 408 -2.86 -36.15 -23.77
CA ARG A 408 -3.59 -34.87 -23.88
C ARG A 408 -4.00 -34.30 -22.52
N LEU A 409 -4.45 -35.14 -21.59
CA LEU A 409 -4.89 -34.71 -20.26
C LEU A 409 -3.74 -34.25 -19.35
N PHE A 410 -2.52 -34.73 -19.59
CA PHE A 410 -1.32 -34.42 -18.80
C PHE A 410 -0.48 -33.31 -19.44
N GLU A 411 -1.03 -32.58 -20.41
CA GLU A 411 -0.39 -31.40 -21.00
C GLU A 411 -0.56 -30.16 -20.11
N TYR A 412 0.57 -29.58 -19.69
CA TYR A 412 0.60 -28.33 -18.92
C TYR A 412 0.11 -27.11 -19.72
N GLY A 413 0.21 -27.13 -21.05
CA GLY A 413 -0.27 -26.05 -21.91
C GLY A 413 -1.75 -25.73 -21.69
N TYR A 414 -2.55 -26.72 -21.27
CA TYR A 414 -3.93 -26.52 -20.87
C TYR A 414 -4.06 -25.43 -19.79
N TYR A 415 -3.25 -25.46 -18.74
CA TYR A 415 -3.32 -24.50 -17.63
C TYR A 415 -2.81 -23.10 -17.99
N LEU A 416 -2.08 -22.97 -19.10
CA LEU A 416 -1.52 -21.70 -19.56
C LEU A 416 -2.45 -20.94 -20.51
N ARG A 417 -3.47 -21.60 -21.09
CA ARG A 417 -4.31 -21.05 -22.18
C ARG A 417 -5.00 -19.72 -21.89
N HIS A 418 -5.16 -19.35 -20.63
CA HIS A 418 -5.81 -18.09 -20.21
C HIS A 418 -4.86 -17.10 -19.53
N VAL A 419 -3.55 -17.38 -19.47
CA VAL A 419 -2.59 -16.51 -18.81
C VAL A 419 -2.53 -15.14 -19.46
N ASP A 420 -2.41 -15.08 -20.79
CA ASP A 420 -2.36 -13.80 -21.51
C ASP A 420 -3.63 -12.97 -21.28
N ALA A 421 -4.81 -13.61 -21.31
CA ALA A 421 -6.08 -12.93 -21.02
C ALA A 421 -6.13 -12.36 -19.59
N ILE A 422 -5.55 -13.05 -18.61
CA ILE A 422 -5.49 -12.54 -17.22
C ILE A 422 -4.50 -11.38 -17.11
N LEU A 423 -3.35 -11.46 -17.77
CA LEU A 423 -2.33 -10.40 -17.78
C LEU A 423 -2.81 -9.14 -18.49
N GLU A 424 -3.54 -9.29 -19.59
CA GLU A 424 -4.19 -8.17 -20.30
C GLU A 424 -5.20 -7.44 -19.41
N ARG A 425 -6.01 -8.16 -18.61
CA ARG A 425 -6.96 -7.54 -17.66
C ARG A 425 -6.30 -6.62 -16.65
N VAL A 426 -5.05 -6.90 -16.29
CA VAL A 426 -4.28 -6.07 -15.35
C VAL A 426 -3.37 -5.06 -16.06
N GLY A 427 -3.48 -4.95 -17.39
CA GLY A 427 -2.72 -3.98 -18.19
C GLY A 427 -1.27 -4.38 -18.45
N ILE A 428 -0.95 -5.68 -18.42
CA ILE A 428 0.38 -6.22 -18.76
C ILE A 428 0.29 -6.82 -20.16
N SER A 429 0.47 -5.98 -21.17
CA SER A 429 0.40 -6.38 -22.59
C SER A 429 1.78 -6.79 -23.11
N GLY A 430 1.86 -7.87 -23.89
CA GLY A 430 3.11 -8.41 -24.42
C GLY A 430 2.86 -9.37 -25.58
N ARG A 431 3.92 -9.79 -26.30
CA ARG A 431 3.79 -10.83 -27.34
C ARG A 431 3.35 -12.14 -26.70
N SER A 432 2.23 -12.69 -27.15
CA SER A 432 1.76 -14.01 -26.70
C SER A 432 2.85 -15.05 -26.92
N VAL A 433 3.29 -15.69 -25.84
CA VAL A 433 4.30 -16.76 -25.85
C VAL A 433 3.63 -18.14 -25.82
N ILE A 434 2.30 -18.17 -25.74
CA ILE A 434 1.51 -19.38 -25.52
C ILE A 434 0.72 -19.64 -26.80
N ALA A 435 1.07 -20.70 -27.53
CA ALA A 435 0.28 -21.15 -28.68
C ALA A 435 -1.17 -21.33 -28.22
N ARG A 436 -2.10 -20.56 -28.82
CA ARG A 436 -3.53 -20.77 -28.57
C ARG A 436 -3.86 -22.20 -29.00
N PRO A 437 -4.39 -23.07 -28.13
CA PRO A 437 -4.90 -24.34 -28.59
C PRO A 437 -6.01 -24.05 -29.60
N GLU A 438 -5.97 -24.70 -30.77
CA GLU A 438 -7.08 -24.67 -31.71
C GLU A 438 -8.32 -25.16 -30.95
N GLY A 439 -9.26 -24.25 -30.71
CA GLY A 439 -10.50 -24.59 -30.03
C GLY A 439 -11.25 -25.67 -30.84
N PRO A 440 -12.10 -26.49 -30.19
CA PRO A 440 -12.97 -27.39 -30.92
C PRO A 440 -13.78 -26.56 -31.93
N LYS A 441 -13.77 -26.98 -33.21
CA LYS A 441 -14.58 -26.36 -34.26
C LYS A 441 -16.02 -26.28 -33.76
N GLN A 442 -16.49 -25.07 -33.47
CA GLN A 442 -17.90 -24.85 -33.14
C GLN A 442 -18.70 -25.26 -34.37
N SER A 443 -19.60 -26.23 -34.20
CA SER A 443 -20.66 -26.51 -35.17
C SER A 443 -21.45 -25.22 -35.42
N PRO A 444 -21.91 -24.96 -36.66
CA PRO A 444 -22.48 -23.68 -37.02
C PRO A 444 -23.71 -23.38 -36.16
N ALA A 445 -23.63 -22.30 -35.39
CA ALA A 445 -24.76 -21.75 -34.66
C ALA A 445 -25.79 -21.20 -35.65
N THR A 446 -27.04 -21.58 -35.46
CA THR A 446 -28.22 -20.97 -36.09
C THR A 446 -28.31 -19.48 -35.73
N PRO A 447 -28.80 -18.60 -36.64
CA PRO A 447 -28.64 -17.16 -36.50
C PRO A 447 -29.49 -16.55 -35.39
N GLU A 448 -28.92 -15.48 -34.84
CA GLU A 448 -29.38 -14.60 -33.77
C GLU A 448 -30.79 -14.02 -33.97
N SER A 449 -31.54 -13.85 -32.86
CA SER A 449 -32.51 -12.76 -32.74
C SER A 449 -31.93 -11.69 -31.82
N ALA A 450 -31.60 -10.55 -32.41
CA ALA A 450 -31.10 -9.36 -31.74
C ALA A 450 -32.12 -8.80 -30.73
N CYS A 451 -31.64 -8.39 -29.55
CA CYS A 451 -32.27 -7.33 -28.77
C CYS A 451 -31.20 -6.66 -27.90
N HIS A 452 -30.89 -5.42 -28.23
CA HIS A 452 -30.00 -4.52 -27.48
C HIS A 452 -30.83 -3.30 -26.99
N PRO A 453 -30.31 -2.48 -26.06
CA PRO A 453 -30.88 -2.30 -24.73
C PRO A 453 -31.65 -0.97 -24.58
N ALA A 454 -32.59 -0.93 -23.64
CA ALA A 454 -33.23 0.32 -23.21
C ALA A 454 -32.54 0.88 -21.95
N ASN A 455 -32.20 2.16 -22.05
CA ASN A 455 -31.65 3.05 -21.04
C ASN A 455 -32.44 3.04 -19.73
N LEU A 456 -31.75 3.12 -18.60
CA LEU A 456 -32.30 3.54 -17.32
C LEU A 456 -31.45 4.69 -16.78
N ASP A 457 -31.88 5.91 -17.08
CA ASP A 457 -31.54 7.14 -16.39
C ASP A 457 -32.80 8.02 -16.42
N SER A 458 -33.47 8.19 -15.27
CA SER A 458 -34.20 9.42 -14.92
C SER A 458 -34.89 9.32 -13.55
N GLU A 459 -34.58 10.31 -12.71
CA GLU A 459 -35.50 11.00 -11.79
C GLU A 459 -35.90 10.33 -10.46
N PHE A 460 -35.15 10.68 -9.42
CA PHE A 460 -35.70 10.86 -8.06
C PHE A 460 -35.65 12.35 -7.69
N ALA A 461 -36.75 13.06 -7.97
CA ALA A 461 -37.07 14.35 -7.39
C ALA A 461 -38.26 14.16 -6.45
N GLY A 462 -38.07 14.54 -5.18
CA GLY A 462 -39.06 14.32 -4.12
C GLY A 462 -40.19 15.35 -4.10
N THR A 463 -41.21 15.06 -3.29
CA THR A 463 -41.85 16.04 -2.37
C THR A 463 -42.77 15.31 -1.39
N PRO A 464 -43.07 15.91 -0.22
CA PRO A 464 -43.49 15.22 1.00
C PRO A 464 -45.00 15.30 1.25
N THR A 465 -45.55 14.30 1.93
CA THR A 465 -46.90 14.37 2.51
C THR A 465 -46.84 14.40 4.03
N THR A 466 -47.20 15.55 4.58
CA THR A 466 -47.65 15.75 5.96
C THR A 466 -49.12 15.33 6.11
N ARG A 467 -49.45 14.64 7.22
CA ARG A 467 -50.69 14.71 8.04
C ARG A 467 -50.65 13.56 9.07
N ARG A 468 -50.30 13.85 10.32
CA ARG A 468 -51.19 14.13 11.48
C ARG A 468 -51.99 12.91 12.01
N SER A 469 -51.55 12.50 13.20
CA SER A 469 -52.31 12.16 14.42
C SER A 469 -53.36 11.04 14.41
N SER A 470 -53.13 10.00 15.21
CA SER A 470 -53.93 9.68 16.41
C SER A 470 -53.44 8.43 17.14
N GLN A 471 -53.39 8.54 18.48
CA GLN A 471 -53.10 7.56 19.55
C GLN A 471 -51.64 7.30 19.90
#